data_AF-A0A0S8GBJ2-F1
#
_entry.id   AF-A0A0S8GBJ2-F1
#
_cell.length_a   1.000
_cell.length_b   1.000
_cell.length_c   1.000
_cell.angle_alpha   90.00
_cell.angle_beta   90.00
_cell.angle_gamma   90.00
#
_symmetry.space_group_name_H-M   'P 1'
#
loop_
_entity.id
_entity.type
_entity.pdbx_description
1 polymer ?
#
loop_
_entity_poly.entity_id
_entity_poly.type
_entity_poly.pdbx_seq_one_letter_code
_entity_poly.pdbx_strand_id
1 'polypeptide(L)'
;MKLIEDIKKAEEKAEKLKKEARAKGEKLLEKARKTSEEALAALDETREKLLNDKLAEARTTAEKEIKKAQRAHETELKKISNAFKAKKDQAVKKVQEILLKWPSSQ
;
A
#
# COMPACT_ATOMS: atom_id res chain seq x y z
N MET A 1 1.92 42.74 -67.44
CA MET A 1 0.75 42.57 -66.56
C MET A 1 0.54 41.12 -66.09
N LYS A 2 0.59 40.12 -66.97
CA LYS A 2 0.40 38.68 -66.63
C LYS A 2 1.28 38.13 -65.49
N LEU A 3 2.58 38.46 -65.50
CA LEU A 3 3.53 38.08 -64.44
C LEU A 3 3.14 38.58 -63.04
N ILE A 4 2.59 39.79 -62.93
CA ILE A 4 2.18 40.38 -61.64
C ILE A 4 0.93 39.68 -61.10
N GLU A 5 0.00 39.29 -61.97
CA GLU A 5 -1.18 38.50 -61.58
C GLU A 5 -0.82 37.08 -61.15
N ASP A 6 0.15 36.46 -61.83
CA ASP A 6 0.61 35.11 -61.48
C ASP A 6 1.35 35.10 -60.12
N ILE A 7 2.13 36.14 -59.82
CA ILE A 7 2.77 36.33 -58.50
C ILE A 7 1.71 36.47 -57.41
N LYS A 8 0.69 37.33 -57.59
CA LYS A 8 -0.39 37.50 -56.60
C LYS A 8 -1.14 36.20 -56.33
N LYS A 9 -1.45 35.42 -57.37
CA LYS A 9 -2.11 34.11 -57.22
C LYS A 9 -1.22 33.11 -56.47
N ALA A 10 0.10 33.15 -56.67
CA ALA A 10 1.04 32.31 -55.94
C ALA A 10 1.11 32.69 -54.45
N GLU A 11 1.15 33.99 -54.14
CA GLU A 11 1.13 34.50 -52.76
C GLU A 11 -0.16 34.11 -52.02
N GLU A 12 -1.33 34.24 -52.66
CA GLU A 12 -2.61 33.81 -52.09
C GLU A 12 -2.65 32.31 -51.80
N LYS A 13 -2.11 31.48 -52.71
CA LYS A 13 -1.99 30.04 -52.51
C LYS A 13 -1.03 29.71 -51.36
N ALA A 14 0.11 30.39 -51.29
CA ALA A 14 1.09 30.19 -50.22
C ALA A 14 0.50 30.55 -48.84
N GLU A 15 -0.24 31.66 -48.73
CA GLU A 15 -0.88 32.03 -47.47
C GLU A 15 -2.02 31.09 -47.07
N LYS A 16 -2.80 30.57 -48.04
CA LYS A 16 -3.78 29.51 -47.76
C LYS A 16 -3.11 28.25 -47.20
N LEU A 17 -2.05 27.77 -47.84
CA LEU A 17 -1.30 26.60 -47.38
C LEU A 17 -0.70 26.81 -45.99
N LYS A 18 -0.18 28.00 -45.69
CA LYS A 18 0.35 28.34 -44.37
C LYS A 18 -0.73 28.34 -43.28
N LYS A 19 -1.91 28.89 -43.57
CA LYS A 19 -3.06 28.84 -42.65
C LYS A 19 -3.53 27.42 -42.41
N GLU A 20 -3.64 26.60 -43.44
CA GLU A 20 -4.02 25.20 -43.33
C GLU A 20 -2.99 24.38 -42.53
N ALA A 21 -1.69 24.61 -42.77
CA ALA A 21 -0.62 23.95 -42.04
C ALA A 21 -0.66 24.31 -40.54
N ARG A 22 -0.88 25.59 -40.20
CA ARG A 22 -1.07 26.03 -38.81
C ARG A 22 -2.28 25.36 -38.16
N ALA A 23 -3.44 25.40 -38.81
CA ALA A 23 -4.65 24.78 -38.28
C ALA A 23 -4.51 23.26 -38.09
N LYS A 24 -3.80 22.57 -38.99
CA LYS A 24 -3.47 21.15 -38.82
C LYS A 24 -2.51 20.93 -37.65
N GLY A 25 -1.48 21.75 -37.51
CA GLY A 25 -0.53 21.70 -36.40
C GLY A 25 -1.21 21.88 -35.04
N GLU A 26 -2.06 22.90 -34.92
CA GLU A 26 -2.84 23.16 -33.70
C GLU A 26 -3.76 21.99 -33.34
N LYS A 27 -4.47 21.41 -34.31
CA LYS A 27 -5.30 20.22 -34.08
C LYS A 27 -4.49 19.01 -33.61
N LEU A 28 -3.29 18.81 -34.14
CA LEU A 28 -2.41 17.72 -33.71
C LEU A 28 -1.90 17.94 -32.29
N LEU A 29 -1.51 19.18 -31.96
CA LEU A 29 -1.08 19.54 -30.61
C LEU A 29 -2.20 19.34 -29.59
N GLU A 30 -3.42 19.80 -29.91
CA GLU A 30 -4.57 19.64 -29.01
C GLU A 30 -4.92 18.16 -28.80
N LYS A 31 -4.87 17.37 -29.88
CA LYS A 31 -5.08 15.92 -29.77
C LYS A 31 -4.01 15.26 -28.90
N ALA A 32 -2.74 15.60 -29.10
CA ALA A 32 -1.64 15.07 -28.31
C ALA A 32 -1.76 15.45 -26.82
N ARG A 33 -2.14 16.71 -26.55
CA ARG A 33 -2.40 17.20 -25.20
C ARG A 33 -3.51 16.40 -24.53
N LYS A 34 -4.66 16.26 -25.18
CA LYS A 34 -5.79 15.50 -24.63
C LYS A 34 -5.44 14.04 -24.35
N THR A 35 -4.77 13.37 -25.29
CA THR A 35 -4.32 11.98 -25.08
C THR A 35 -3.31 11.88 -23.94
N SER A 36 -2.42 12.85 -23.78
CA SER A 36 -1.47 12.87 -22.66
C SER A 36 -2.19 13.09 -21.31
N GLU A 37 -3.18 13.98 -21.27
CA GLU A 37 -3.98 14.24 -20.06
C GLU A 37 -4.78 12.99 -19.65
N GLU A 38 -5.41 12.31 -20.62
CA GLU A 38 -6.11 11.03 -20.39
C GLU A 38 -5.17 9.94 -19.88
N ALA A 39 -3.97 9.82 -20.46
CA ALA A 39 -2.97 8.85 -20.03
C ALA A 39 -2.45 9.12 -18.61
N LEU A 40 -2.26 10.40 -18.25
CA LEU A 40 -1.85 10.80 -16.89
C LEU A 40 -2.95 10.47 -15.87
N ALA A 41 -4.21 10.78 -16.17
CA ALA A 41 -5.33 10.46 -15.29
C ALA A 41 -5.44 8.94 -15.05
N ALA A 42 -5.31 8.12 -16.10
CA ALA A 42 -5.33 6.67 -15.98
C ALA A 42 -4.15 6.12 -15.16
N LEU A 43 -2.98 6.76 -15.25
CA LEU A 43 -1.82 6.42 -14.43
C LEU A 43 -2.07 6.69 -12.95
N ASP A 44 -2.67 7.85 -12.63
CA ASP A 44 -3.01 8.22 -11.26
C ASP A 44 -4.03 7.26 -10.65
N GLU A 45 -5.09 6.90 -11.39
CA GLU A 45 -6.06 5.89 -10.94
C GLU A 45 -5.41 4.52 -10.70
N THR A 46 -4.51 4.10 -11.59
CA THR A 46 -3.78 2.83 -11.45
C THR A 46 -2.87 2.86 -10.22
N ARG A 47 -2.20 3.98 -9.97
CA ARG A 47 -1.34 4.19 -8.81
C ARG A 47 -2.14 4.12 -7.51
N GLU A 48 -3.26 4.81 -7.43
CA GLU A 48 -4.13 4.79 -6.24
C GLU A 48 -4.65 3.38 -5.95
N LYS A 49 -5.09 2.66 -6.98
CA LYS A 49 -5.54 1.28 -6.84
C LYS A 49 -4.43 0.37 -6.30
N LEU A 50 -3.23 0.45 -6.90
CA LEU A 50 -2.10 -0.37 -6.46
C LEU A 50 -1.67 -0.04 -5.03
N LEU A 51 -1.71 1.23 -4.63
CA LEU A 51 -1.45 1.64 -3.25
C LEU A 51 -2.48 1.04 -2.28
N ASN A 52 -3.77 1.13 -2.61
CA ASN A 52 -4.84 0.60 -1.77
C ASN A 52 -4.75 -0.93 -1.61
N ASP A 53 -4.48 -1.65 -2.71
CA ASP A 53 -4.31 -3.11 -2.69
C ASP A 53 -3.12 -3.50 -1.80
N LYS A 54 -1.99 -2.79 -1.93
CA LYS A 54 -0.79 -3.05 -1.10
C LYS A 54 -1.02 -2.72 0.37
N LEU A 55 -1.76 -1.66 0.69
CA LEU A 55 -2.12 -1.33 2.07
C LEU A 55 -3.04 -2.40 2.67
N ALA A 56 -4.00 -2.93 1.91
CA ALA A 56 -4.88 -3.99 2.36
C ALA A 56 -4.12 -5.30 2.60
N GLU A 57 -3.20 -5.66 1.71
CA GLU A 57 -2.30 -6.82 1.87
C GLU A 57 -1.42 -6.67 3.12
N ALA A 58 -0.80 -5.51 3.30
CA ALA A 58 0.06 -5.22 4.45
C ALA A 58 -0.72 -5.29 5.76
N ARG A 59 -1.91 -4.71 5.82
CA ARG A 59 -2.80 -4.77 6.98
C ARG A 59 -3.18 -6.21 7.32
N THR A 60 -3.60 -6.98 6.33
CA THR A 60 -3.98 -8.39 6.53
C THR A 60 -2.81 -9.22 7.06
N THR A 61 -1.60 -8.96 6.54
CA THR A 61 -0.37 -9.63 6.98
C THR A 61 -0.03 -9.26 8.43
N ALA A 62 -0.08 -7.97 8.77
CA ALA A 62 0.15 -7.49 10.11
C ALA A 62 -0.85 -8.09 11.11
N GLU A 63 -2.14 -8.12 10.78
CA GLU A 63 -3.18 -8.72 11.63
C GLU A 63 -2.95 -10.22 11.87
N LYS A 64 -2.46 -10.96 10.86
CA LYS A 64 -2.10 -12.38 11.01
C LYS A 64 -0.92 -12.57 11.97
N GLU A 65 0.14 -11.78 11.82
CA GLU A 65 1.31 -11.85 12.71
C GLU A 65 0.97 -11.44 14.14
N ILE A 66 0.14 -10.40 14.32
CA ILE A 66 -0.37 -10.01 15.64
C ILE A 66 -1.15 -11.17 16.29
N LYS A 67 -2.09 -11.79 15.58
CA LYS A 67 -2.85 -12.94 16.11
C LYS A 67 -1.95 -14.12 16.46
N LYS A 68 -0.91 -14.38 15.65
CA LYS A 68 0.08 -15.44 15.92
C LYS A 68 0.88 -15.13 17.18
N ALA A 69 1.35 -13.90 17.33
CA ALA A 69 2.07 -13.44 18.53
C ALA A 69 1.19 -13.53 19.78
N GLN A 70 -0.08 -13.12 19.70
CA GLN A 70 -1.05 -13.22 20.81
C GLN A 70 -1.23 -14.68 21.26
N ARG A 71 -1.46 -15.61 20.32
CA ARG A 71 -1.61 -17.05 20.64
C ARG A 71 -0.35 -17.65 21.26
N ALA A 72 0.83 -17.26 20.76
CA ALA A 72 2.10 -17.69 21.33
C ALA A 72 2.25 -17.19 22.78
N HIS A 73 1.95 -15.91 23.01
CA HIS A 73 1.99 -15.30 24.34
C HIS A 73 1.00 -15.96 25.32
N GLU A 74 -0.25 -16.19 24.91
CA GLU A 74 -1.24 -16.91 25.73
C GLU A 74 -0.79 -18.32 26.11
N THR A 75 -0.14 -19.01 25.17
CA THR A 75 0.40 -20.36 25.40
C THR A 75 1.51 -20.33 26.44
N GLU A 76 2.43 -19.36 26.36
CA GLU A 76 3.49 -19.21 27.36
C GLU A 76 2.96 -18.81 28.73
N LEU A 77 1.98 -17.90 28.80
CA LEU A 77 1.33 -17.56 30.07
C LEU A 77 0.68 -18.78 30.74
N LYS A 78 0.04 -19.66 29.96
CA LYS A 78 -0.52 -20.92 30.49
C LYS A 78 0.58 -21.83 31.03
N LYS A 79 1.70 -21.98 30.32
CA LYS A 79 2.83 -22.78 30.79
C LYS A 79 3.40 -22.25 32.11
N ILE A 80 3.61 -20.94 32.20
CA ILE A 80 4.09 -20.28 33.42
C ILE A 80 3.10 -20.50 34.58
N SER A 81 1.80 -20.30 34.34
CA SER A 81 0.75 -20.50 35.35
C SER A 81 0.73 -21.94 35.87
N ASN A 82 0.82 -22.92 34.97
CA ASN A 82 0.84 -24.34 35.34
C ASN A 82 2.11 -24.70 36.13
N ALA A 83 3.27 -24.20 35.70
CA ALA A 83 4.53 -24.41 36.41
C ALA A 83 4.50 -23.79 37.82
N PHE A 84 3.92 -22.59 37.97
CA PHE A 84 3.75 -21.94 39.26
C PHE A 84 2.84 -22.77 40.19
N LYS A 85 1.68 -23.23 39.70
CA LYS A 85 0.77 -24.09 40.48
C LYS A 85 1.46 -25.36 40.97
N ALA A 86 2.15 -26.06 40.08
CA ALA A 86 2.88 -27.28 40.43
C ALA A 86 3.96 -27.03 41.50
N LYS A 87 4.73 -25.94 41.37
CA LYS A 87 5.74 -25.57 42.36
C LYS A 87 5.14 -25.16 43.70
N LYS A 88 4.01 -24.44 43.68
CA LYS A 88 3.27 -24.07 44.90
C LYS A 88 2.80 -25.32 45.64
N ASP A 89 2.19 -26.28 44.94
CA ASP A 89 1.69 -27.51 45.56
C ASP A 89 2.83 -28.34 46.16
N GLN A 90 3.97 -28.43 45.47
CA GLN A 90 5.18 -29.07 46.00
C GLN A 90 5.70 -28.36 47.26
N ALA A 91 5.73 -27.03 47.27
CA ALA A 91 6.17 -26.26 48.42
C ALA A 91 5.23 -26.44 49.62
N VAL A 92 3.91 -26.41 49.40
CA VAL A 92 2.90 -26.67 50.43
C VAL A 92 3.09 -28.06 51.04
N LYS A 93 3.26 -29.10 50.23
CA LYS A 93 3.51 -30.47 50.72
C LYS A 93 4.77 -30.55 51.58
N LYS A 94 5.88 -29.94 51.13
CA LYS A 94 7.13 -29.90 51.91
C LYS A 94 6.94 -29.22 53.26
N VAL A 95 6.22 -28.09 53.31
CA VAL A 95 5.92 -27.39 54.57
C VAL A 95 5.05 -28.26 55.48
N GLN A 96 4.03 -28.92 54.94
CA GLN A 96 3.18 -29.84 55.70
C GLN A 96 3.97 -31.03 56.27
N GLU A 97 4.87 -31.63 55.48
CA GLU A 97 5.76 -32.70 55.94
C GLU A 97 6.68 -32.26 57.08
N ILE A 98 7.24 -31.05 57.00
CA ILE A 98 8.07 -30.47 58.06
C ILE A 98 7.25 -30.28 59.33
N LEU A 99 6.04 -29.71 59.21
CA LEU A 99 5.15 -29.49 60.36
C LEU A 99 4.72 -30.80 61.03
N LEU A 100 4.40 -31.84 60.25
CA LEU A 100 4.01 -33.16 60.78
C LEU A 100 5.17 -33.90 61.45
N LYS A 101 6.40 -33.67 60.98
CA LYS A 101 7.62 -34.22 61.59
C LYS A 101 8.21 -33.31 62.67
N TRP A 102 7.60 -32.15 62.91
CA TRP A 102 8.09 -31.21 63.90
C TRP A 102 7.91 -31.86 65.29
N PRO A 103 8.95 -31.94 66.13
CA PRO A 103 8.79 -32.43 67.48
C PRO A 103 7.95 -31.42 68.25
N SER A 104 6.65 -31.69 68.39
CA SER A 104 5.80 -30.93 69.30
C SER A 104 6.14 -31.37 70.72
N SER A 105 7.06 -30.64 71.36
CA SER A 105 7.38 -30.65 72.79
C SER A 105 8.08 -31.93 73.32
N GLN A 106 9.40 -31.83 73.52
CA GLN A 106 9.98 -32.17 74.82
C GLN A 106 9.78 -30.98 75.76
#